data_AF-A0A0L8HNA2-F1
#
_entry.id   AF-A0A0L8HNA2-F1
#
_cell.length_a   1.000
_cell.length_b   1.000
_cell.length_c   1.000
_cell.angle_alpha   90.00
_cell.angle_beta   90.00
_cell.angle_gamma   90.00
#
_symmetry.space_group_name_H-M   'P 1'
#
loop_
_entity.id
_entity.type
_entity.pdbx_description
1 polymer ?
#
loop_
_entity_poly.entity_id
_entity_poly.type
_entity_poly.pdbx_seq_one_letter_code
_entity_poly.pdbx_strand_id
1 'polypeptide(L)'
;APVMLLRNLEPPRLCNGMHLVVQKAMPHVILATILTKCGKGDTVFIPRIPLIPSGKDIPFTFRRLQFSLWLSFAMSINKSQGQTLMVVGLNIEEPCFSHGQLYVDCSRVGS
;
A
#
# COMPACT_ATOMS: atom_id res chain seq x y z
N ALA A 1 11.79 -6.83 -1.94
CA ALA A 1 10.83 -6.26 -2.92
C ALA A 1 10.07 -5.08 -2.31
N PRO A 2 9.82 -3.98 -3.05
CA PRO A 2 9.01 -2.86 -2.61
C PRO A 2 7.54 -3.28 -2.44
N VAL A 3 6.98 -2.96 -1.28
CA VAL A 3 5.59 -3.23 -0.92
C VAL A 3 4.99 -2.00 -0.24
N MET A 4 3.67 -1.93 -0.26
CA MET A 4 2.89 -0.89 0.41
C MET A 4 2.03 -1.51 1.50
N LEU A 5 1.98 -0.86 2.66
CA LEU A 5 1.12 -1.26 3.76
C LEU A 5 -0.34 -0.83 3.48
N LEU A 6 -1.28 -1.76 3.63
CA LEU A 6 -2.71 -1.56 3.30
C LEU A 6 -3.58 -1.18 4.49
N ARG A 7 -3.05 -1.29 5.71
CA ARG A 7 -3.79 -0.99 6.96
C ARG A 7 -2.88 -0.34 7.98
N ASN A 8 -3.47 0.46 8.85
CA ASN A 8 -2.81 0.97 10.04
C ASN A 8 -2.57 -0.20 10.99
N LEU A 9 -1.30 -0.42 11.35
CA LEU A 9 -0.90 -1.44 12.33
C LEU A 9 -0.52 -0.78 13.66
N GLU A 10 0.30 0.27 13.56
CA GLU A 10 0.86 0.96 14.72
C GLU A 10 1.05 2.45 14.37
N PRO A 11 -0.01 3.26 14.37
CA PRO A 11 0.14 4.70 14.16
C PRO A 11 0.99 5.35 15.27
N PRO A 12 1.88 6.30 14.95
CA PRO A 12 2.13 6.89 13.63
C PRO A 12 3.18 6.14 12.77
N ARG A 13 3.77 5.07 13.30
CA ARG A 13 4.94 4.39 12.72
C ARG A 13 4.63 3.45 11.55
N LEU A 14 3.50 2.74 11.57
CA LEU A 14 3.05 1.80 10.55
C LEU A 14 1.62 2.12 10.12
N CYS A 15 1.52 3.04 9.17
CA CYS A 15 0.28 3.57 8.62
C CYS A 15 0.01 3.07 7.19
N ASN A 16 -1.27 3.05 6.81
CA ASN A 16 -1.71 2.75 5.45
C ASN A 16 -1.02 3.68 4.43
N GLY A 17 -0.59 3.12 3.30
CA GLY A 17 0.13 3.83 2.24
C GLY A 17 1.65 3.94 2.45
N MET A 18 2.20 3.47 3.57
CA MET A 18 3.66 3.47 3.77
C MET A 18 4.34 2.45 2.87
N HIS A 19 5.45 2.85 2.24
CA HIS A 19 6.28 1.95 1.44
C HIS A 19 7.33 1.28 2.32
N LEU A 20 7.50 -0.01 2.09
CA LEU A 20 8.45 -0.87 2.77
C LEU A 20 9.25 -1.66 1.72
N VAL A 21 10.42 -2.16 2.10
CA VAL A 21 11.15 -3.19 1.34
C VAL A 21 11.18 -4.46 2.13
N VAL A 22 10.62 -5.53 1.57
CA VAL A 22 10.73 -6.88 2.14
C VAL A 22 12.19 -7.31 2.14
N GLN A 23 12.70 -7.62 3.34
CA GLN A 23 14.01 -8.23 3.55
C GLN A 23 13.89 -9.77 3.58
N LYS A 24 12.95 -10.30 4.37
CA LYS A 24 12.77 -11.74 4.55
C LYS A 24 11.30 -12.08 4.69
N ALA A 25 10.83 -13.05 3.91
CA ALA A 25 9.51 -13.64 4.05
C ALA A 25 9.61 -14.92 4.87
N MET A 26 8.79 -15.03 5.92
CA MET A 26 8.65 -16.22 6.75
C MET A 26 7.18 -16.66 6.76
N PRO A 27 6.85 -17.88 7.22
CA PRO A 27 5.50 -18.43 7.09
C PRO A 27 4.39 -17.53 7.67
N HIS A 28 4.64 -16.89 8.81
CA HIS A 28 3.63 -16.12 9.55
C HIS A 28 3.95 -14.62 9.68
N VAL A 29 5.15 -14.21 9.28
CA VAL A 29 5.63 -12.83 9.46
C VAL A 29 6.54 -12.44 8.30
N ILE A 30 6.48 -11.17 7.90
CA ILE A 30 7.38 -10.60 6.90
C ILE A 30 8.25 -9.56 7.59
N LEU A 31 9.56 -9.70 7.43
CA LEU A 31 10.54 -8.70 7.83
C LEU A 31 10.67 -7.67 6.71
N ALA A 32 10.45 -6.40 7.02
CA ALA A 32 10.53 -5.32 6.04
C ALA A 32 11.18 -4.06 6.63
N THR A 33 11.82 -3.27 5.78
CA THR A 33 12.41 -1.97 6.15
C THR A 33 11.52 -0.83 5.69
N ILE A 34 11.29 0.16 6.53
CA ILE A 34 10.49 1.33 6.20
C ILE A 34 11.27 2.27 5.26
N LEU A 35 10.65 2.65 4.13
CA LEU A 35 11.23 3.58 3.17
C LEU A 35 10.79 5.04 3.36
N THR A 36 9.58 5.27 3.87
CA THR A 36 8.94 6.58 3.85
C THR A 36 8.65 7.12 5.25
N LYS A 37 8.72 8.46 5.41
CA LYS A 37 8.23 9.20 6.58
C LYS A 37 8.87 8.76 7.92
N CYS A 38 8.03 8.52 8.93
CA CYS A 38 8.38 8.22 10.31
C CYS A 38 8.94 6.79 10.40
N GLY A 39 10.12 6.65 11.02
CA GLY A 39 10.79 5.36 11.16
C GLY A 39 11.54 4.88 9.91
N LYS A 40 11.87 5.77 8.96
CA LYS A 40 12.68 5.42 7.77
C LYS A 40 13.98 4.72 8.20
N GLY A 41 14.26 3.56 7.60
CA GLY A 41 15.42 2.72 7.93
C GLY A 41 15.15 1.68 9.02
N ASP A 42 14.07 1.81 9.78
CA ASP A 42 13.69 0.81 10.77
C ASP A 42 13.28 -0.49 10.12
N THR A 43 13.64 -1.58 10.79
CA THR A 43 13.19 -2.92 10.43
C THR A 43 11.98 -3.29 11.28
N VAL A 44 10.91 -3.73 10.62
CA VAL A 44 9.61 -4.04 11.22
C VAL A 44 9.14 -5.43 10.82
N PHE A 45 8.30 -6.01 11.67
CA PHE A 45 7.66 -7.30 11.45
C PHE A 45 6.20 -7.07 11.06
N ILE A 46 5.80 -7.58 9.90
CA ILE A 46 4.43 -7.50 9.40
C ILE A 46 3.75 -8.86 9.60
N PRO A 47 2.83 -8.99 10.57
CA PRO A 47 2.08 -10.22 10.77
C PRO A 47 0.93 -10.35 9.77
N ARG A 48 0.31 -11.54 9.72
CA ARG A 48 -0.98 -11.71 9.04
C ARG A 48 -2.12 -11.19 9.91
N ILE A 49 -3.09 -10.53 9.28
CA ILE A 49 -4.24 -9.92 9.95
C ILE A 49 -5.52 -10.52 9.39
N PRO A 50 -6.53 -10.79 10.24
CA PRO A 50 -7.82 -11.24 9.78
C PRO A 50 -8.57 -10.11 9.06
N LEU A 51 -8.96 -10.37 7.82
CA LEU A 51 -9.93 -9.60 7.07
C LEU A 51 -11.29 -10.28 7.23
N ILE A 52 -12.22 -9.59 7.87
CA ILE A 52 -13.61 -10.04 8.03
C ILE A 52 -14.48 -9.06 7.25
N PRO A 53 -15.07 -9.47 6.11
CA PRO A 53 -16.07 -8.67 5.43
C PRO A 53 -17.30 -8.52 6.34
N SER A 54 -17.69 -7.29 6.65
CA SER A 54 -18.90 -6.98 7.40
C SER A 54 -19.82 -6.13 6.51
N GLY A 55 -20.73 -6.77 5.80
CA GLY A 55 -21.74 -6.12 4.96
C GLY A 55 -23.10 -6.79 5.16
N LYS A 56 -24.18 -6.00 5.11
CA LYS A 56 -25.56 -6.50 5.27
C LYS A 56 -25.94 -7.59 4.24
N ASP A 57 -25.24 -7.64 3.11
CA ASP A 57 -25.56 -8.50 1.97
C ASP A 57 -24.75 -9.80 1.91
N ILE A 58 -23.93 -10.10 2.93
CA ILE A 58 -23.11 -11.31 2.94
C ILE A 58 -23.81 -12.39 3.79
N PRO A 59 -24.33 -13.47 3.18
CA PRO A 59 -25.13 -14.47 3.89
C PRO A 59 -24.32 -15.40 4.80
N PHE A 60 -23.00 -15.24 4.88
CA PHE A 60 -22.11 -16.03 5.72
C PHE A 60 -20.96 -15.20 6.29
N THR A 61 -20.45 -15.60 7.45
CA THR A 61 -19.24 -14.99 8.02
C THR A 61 -17.99 -15.56 7.34
N PHE A 62 -17.20 -14.69 6.71
CA PHE A 62 -15.92 -15.07 6.10
C PHE A 62 -14.76 -14.41 6.84
N ARG A 63 -13.71 -15.18 7.13
CA ARG A 63 -12.46 -14.66 7.72
C ARG A 63 -11.28 -15.09 6.87
N ARG A 64 -10.59 -14.11 6.28
CA ARG A 64 -9.36 -14.33 5.53
C ARG A 64 -8.16 -13.84 6.31
N LEU A 65 -7.20 -14.71 6.59
CA LEU A 65 -5.94 -14.32 7.21
C LEU A 65 -4.92 -13.94 6.12
N GLN A 66 -4.50 -12.69 6.05
CA GLN A 66 -3.56 -12.22 5.03
C GLN A 66 -2.56 -11.20 5.57
N PHE A 67 -1.39 -11.09 4.94
CA PHE A 67 -0.51 -9.95 5.17
C PHE A 67 -1.18 -8.70 4.61
N SER A 68 -1.16 -7.60 5.36
CA SER A 68 -1.70 -6.31 4.93
C SER A 68 -0.73 -5.57 4.00
N LEU A 69 -0.22 -6.24 2.98
CA LEU A 69 0.79 -5.72 2.04
C LEU A 69 0.32 -5.85 0.59
N TRP A 70 0.77 -4.94 -0.26
CA TRP A 70 0.58 -4.98 -1.71
C TRP A 70 1.92 -4.71 -2.42
N LEU A 71 2.20 -5.36 -3.55
CA LEU A 71 3.42 -5.10 -4.34
C LEU A 71 3.40 -3.68 -4.92
N SER A 72 4.41 -2.85 -4.63
CA SER A 72 4.35 -1.41 -4.94
C SER A 72 5.35 -0.97 -6.02
N PHE A 73 5.54 -1.78 -7.05
CA PHE A 73 6.36 -1.39 -8.22
C PHE A 73 5.58 -0.47 -9.18
N ALA A 74 4.32 -0.81 -9.40
CA ALA A 74 3.37 -0.03 -10.18
C ALA A 74 2.03 -0.04 -9.43
N MET A 75 1.27 1.04 -9.57
CA MET A 75 -0.03 1.18 -8.94
C MET A 75 -0.96 1.96 -9.85
N SER A 76 -2.27 1.75 -9.71
CA SER A 76 -3.23 2.55 -10.46
C SER A 76 -3.31 3.97 -9.89
N ILE A 77 -3.69 4.91 -10.76
CA ILE A 77 -3.99 6.32 -10.46
C ILE A 77 -4.88 6.45 -9.22
N ASN A 78 -5.92 5.63 -9.13
CA ASN A 78 -6.85 5.67 -8.01
C ASN A 78 -6.19 5.23 -6.68
N LYS A 79 -5.19 4.35 -6.73
CA LYS A 79 -4.46 3.91 -5.54
C LYS A 79 -3.36 4.88 -5.12
N SER A 80 -2.86 5.71 -6.03
CA SER A 80 -1.90 6.77 -5.71
C SER A 80 -2.59 7.98 -5.05
N GLN A 81 -3.92 8.14 -5.20
CA GLN A 81 -4.67 9.24 -4.56
C GLN A 81 -4.39 9.35 -3.06
N GLY A 82 -4.06 10.57 -2.62
CA GLY A 82 -3.72 10.86 -1.22
C GLY A 82 -2.27 10.52 -0.83
N GLN A 83 -1.46 10.00 -1.75
CA GLN A 83 -0.03 9.76 -1.54
C GLN A 83 0.82 10.86 -2.17
N THR A 84 2.02 11.05 -1.62
CA THR A 84 3.05 11.93 -2.14
C THR A 84 4.28 11.08 -2.44
N LEU A 85 4.75 11.12 -3.68
CA LEU A 85 5.87 10.33 -4.17
C LEU A 85 6.93 11.29 -4.73
N MET A 86 8.21 10.98 -4.54
CA MET A 86 9.31 11.84 -5.02
C MET A 86 9.50 11.73 -6.53
N VAL A 87 9.41 10.52 -7.07
CA VAL A 87 9.61 10.23 -8.50
C VAL A 87 8.58 9.19 -8.92
N VAL A 88 7.86 9.47 -10.02
CA VAL A 88 6.83 8.59 -10.57
C VAL A 88 6.99 8.53 -12.09
N GLY A 89 6.98 7.31 -12.65
CA GLY A 89 6.79 7.10 -14.08
C GLY A 89 5.31 6.87 -14.36
N LEU A 90 4.77 7.56 -15.36
CA LEU A 90 3.36 7.46 -15.73
C LEU A 90 3.26 6.64 -17.02
N ASN A 91 2.55 5.50 -16.97
CA ASN A 91 2.29 4.69 -18.17
C ASN A 91 0.95 5.10 -18.80
N ILE A 92 0.97 5.62 -20.03
CA ILE A 92 -0.21 6.06 -20.80
C ILE A 92 -0.28 5.31 -22.14
N GLU A 93 -0.06 3.99 -22.12
CA GLU A 93 -0.25 3.17 -23.32
C GLU A 93 -1.72 3.17 -23.80
N GLU A 94 -2.67 3.31 -22.87
CA GLU A 94 -4.09 3.50 -23.16
C GLU A 94 -4.57 4.91 -22.76
N PRO A 95 -5.46 5.54 -23.55
CA PRO A 95 -5.94 6.89 -23.27
C PRO A 95 -6.67 6.98 -21.92
N CYS A 96 -6.47 8.07 -21.17
CA CYS A 96 -7.06 8.24 -19.84
C CYS A 96 -8.60 8.34 -19.93
N PHE A 97 -9.30 7.28 -19.51
CA PHE A 97 -10.74 7.13 -19.77
C PHE A 97 -11.67 7.96 -18.86
N SER A 98 -11.16 8.64 -17.82
CA SER A 98 -12.02 9.44 -16.92
C SER A 98 -11.46 10.81 -16.53
N HIS A 99 -12.38 11.74 -16.29
CA HIS A 99 -12.08 13.14 -15.98
C HIS A 99 -11.18 13.28 -14.75
N GLY A 100 -10.09 14.03 -14.88
CA GLY A 100 -9.19 14.37 -13.77
C GLY A 100 -8.10 13.34 -13.45
N GLN A 101 -8.03 12.19 -14.13
CA GLN A 101 -7.01 11.16 -13.84
C GLN A 101 -5.57 11.64 -14.07
N LEU A 102 -5.31 12.28 -15.22
CA LEU A 102 -3.99 12.82 -15.53
C LEU A 102 -3.57 13.92 -14.53
N TYR A 103 -4.51 14.77 -14.14
CA TYR A 103 -4.26 15.79 -13.12
C TYR A 103 -3.94 15.16 -11.77
N VAL A 104 -4.72 14.15 -11.35
CA VAL A 104 -4.47 13.42 -10.11
C VAL A 104 -3.07 12.84 -10.10
N ASP A 105 -2.60 12.23 -11.18
CA ASP A 105 -1.26 11.65 -11.24
C ASP A 105 -0.15 12.69 -11.20
N CYS A 106 -0.23 13.73 -12.04
CA CYS A 106 0.76 14.80 -12.05
C CYS A 106 0.87 15.49 -10.68
N SER A 107 -0.24 15.59 -9.94
CA SER A 107 -0.26 16.12 -8.57
C SER A 107 0.42 15.24 -7.52
N ARG A 108 0.78 13.98 -7.84
CA ARG A 108 1.43 13.05 -6.88
C ARG A 108 2.93 13.26 -6.77
N VAL A 109 3.55 13.91 -7.74
CA VAL A 109 4.97 14.22 -7.72
C VAL A 109 5.17 15.45 -6.85
N GLY A 110 5.69 15.23 -5.64
CA GLY A 110 6.12 16.32 -4.76
C GLY A 110 7.57 16.66 -5.03
N SER A 111 7.87 17.95 -5.19
CA SER A 111 9.23 18.50 -5.14
C SER A 111 9.90 18.25 -3.80
#